data_AF-A0A6A5E8C4-F1
#
_entry.id   AF-A0A6A5E8C4-F1
#
_cell.length_a   1.000
_cell.length_b   1.000
_cell.length_c   1.000
_cell.angle_alpha   90.00
_cell.angle_beta   90.00
_cell.angle_gamma   90.00
#
_symmetry.space_group_name_H-M   'P 1'
#
loop_
_entity.id
_entity.type
_entity.pdbx_description
1 polymer ?
#
loop_
_entity_poly.entity_id
_entity_poly.type
_entity_poly.pdbx_seq_one_letter_code
_entity_poly.pdbx_strand_id
1 'polypeptide(L)'
;MTEVEELRPVPRERAILESFFTQLGMFSFDRAKDYVEKEKDNSKSTGAIWAALLAALAHLAAAEKAYHNMTFLGQKMGGQSFFSRKDSIRTIYTSLYNELRKVATTGRHSQPGSASYLEDLLSHLSEQLCHFTQARMEMADLYEKMHSLGSQKSINLDELVTTLEAVLHKYSSKFHHPILGRVEEGFQTEVDVVTQLLRCQAQVSEWYFLPALLSLHGANSKLIAWGQLFQRQKETRKHLFGGQSQKAVQPPHLCVWLQRFQALLLAKFSFYFHEALSRQTAPADMRALTARTTADYHGKICSFIRKHDASNVSLVFDNRGSESFQGHGYHHPHSYREAPKGVEQFPAVVSLPTGERPLTHWPNVIMMMGDRAAELNTLDKVVHFYDDKVQSTYYLTRPEPHFTLVVIFDGRKSEKDLHIAAFLQEISGSLRNSKPFSTLKPGSKG
;
A
#
# COMPACT_ATOMS: atom_id res chain seq x y z
N MET A 1 42.25 27.44 -23.83
CA MET A 1 42.06 28.12 -22.55
C MET A 1 40.92 27.42 -21.83
N THR A 2 41.28 26.53 -20.91
CA THR A 2 40.38 25.81 -20.02
C THR A 2 40.04 26.72 -18.85
N GLU A 3 38.82 27.25 -18.81
CA GLU A 3 38.29 27.90 -17.61
C GLU A 3 38.07 26.83 -16.55
N VAL A 4 38.94 26.86 -15.55
CA VAL A 4 38.73 26.17 -14.28
C VAL A 4 37.55 26.88 -13.61
N GLU A 5 36.39 26.24 -13.61
CA GLU A 5 35.26 26.61 -12.78
C GLU A 5 35.72 26.50 -11.32
N GLU A 6 36.20 27.60 -10.75
CA GLU A 6 36.57 27.70 -9.34
C GLU A 6 35.36 27.27 -8.50
N LEU A 7 35.44 26.09 -7.90
CA LEU A 7 34.50 25.56 -6.92
C LEU A 7 34.44 26.52 -5.72
N ARG A 8 33.58 27.54 -5.81
CA ARG A 8 33.25 28.40 -4.67
C ARG A 8 32.77 27.48 -3.53
N PRO A 9 33.33 27.58 -2.33
CA PRO A 9 32.92 26.74 -1.21
C PRO A 9 31.44 26.94 -0.92
N VAL A 10 30.70 25.83 -0.78
CA VAL A 10 29.27 25.85 -0.45
C VAL A 10 29.10 26.64 0.86
N PRO A 11 28.23 27.66 0.91
CA PRO A 11 27.95 28.39 2.15
C PRO A 11 27.56 27.43 3.27
N ARG A 12 28.06 27.68 4.49
CA ARG A 12 27.86 26.78 5.65
C ARG A 12 26.39 26.47 5.88
N GLU A 13 25.53 27.48 5.79
CA GLU A 13 24.09 27.38 5.99
C GLU A 13 23.46 26.45 4.96
N ARG A 14 23.88 26.54 3.70
CA ARG A 14 23.42 25.64 2.64
C ARG A 14 23.84 24.20 2.91
N ALA A 15 25.09 23.96 3.32
CA ALA A 15 25.57 22.63 3.68
C ALA A 15 24.81 22.02 4.87
N ILE A 16 24.40 22.86 5.85
CA ILE A 16 23.55 22.44 6.97
C ILE A 16 22.18 21.97 6.45
N LEU A 17 21.53 22.76 5.59
CA LEU A 17 20.23 22.41 5.01
C LEU A 17 20.29 21.12 4.18
N GLU A 18 21.27 21.01 3.28
CA GLU A 18 21.47 19.81 2.45
C GLU A 18 21.69 18.55 3.30
N SER A 19 22.47 18.68 4.38
CA SER A 19 22.71 17.59 5.34
C SER A 19 21.44 17.19 6.09
N PHE A 20 20.63 18.17 6.53
CA PHE A 20 19.36 17.92 7.19
C PHE A 20 18.40 17.15 6.28
N PHE A 21 18.14 17.65 5.06
CA PHE A 21 17.20 17.00 4.13
C PHE A 21 17.69 15.66 3.62
N THR A 22 19.01 15.46 3.51
CA THR A 22 19.58 14.14 3.26
C THR A 22 19.24 13.16 4.38
N GLN A 23 19.42 13.55 5.64
CA GLN A 23 19.07 12.69 6.78
C GLN A 23 17.56 12.43 6.86
N LEU A 24 16.73 13.45 6.57
CA LEU A 24 15.28 13.34 6.54
C LEU A 24 14.81 12.34 5.48
N GLY A 25 15.30 12.48 4.23
CA GLY A 25 14.97 11.56 3.13
C GLY A 25 15.49 10.13 3.32
N MET A 26 16.47 9.94 4.20
CA MET A 26 16.92 8.61 4.61
C MET A 26 16.11 8.04 5.80
N PHE A 27 15.05 8.68 6.29
CA PHE A 27 14.30 8.25 7.49
C PHE A 27 15.12 8.30 8.80
N SER A 28 16.22 9.05 8.83
CA SER A 28 17.04 9.28 10.03
C SER A 28 16.49 10.45 10.84
N PHE A 29 15.20 10.40 11.21
CA PHE A 29 14.48 11.53 11.78
C PHE A 29 15.08 12.08 13.09
N ASP A 30 15.43 11.20 14.02
CA ASP A 30 16.04 11.62 15.30
C ASP A 30 17.39 12.31 15.06
N ARG A 31 18.21 11.75 14.18
CA ARG A 31 19.51 12.35 13.81
C ARG A 31 19.34 13.70 13.13
N ALA A 32 18.36 13.81 12.22
CA ALA A 32 18.07 15.05 11.52
C ALA A 32 17.64 16.15 12.51
N LYS A 33 16.79 15.79 13.48
CA LYS A 33 16.36 16.69 14.55
C LYS A 33 17.54 17.12 15.42
N ASP A 34 18.29 16.18 16.00
CA ASP A 34 19.43 16.45 16.88
C ASP A 34 20.48 17.32 16.17
N TYR A 35 20.67 17.11 14.85
CA TYR A 35 21.59 17.87 14.02
C TYR A 35 21.22 19.35 13.93
N VAL A 36 19.96 19.69 13.62
CA VAL A 36 19.55 21.10 13.51
C VAL A 36 19.38 21.78 14.86
N GLU A 37 19.05 21.04 15.93
CA GLU A 37 19.04 21.59 17.29
C GLU A 37 20.46 21.98 17.73
N LYS A 38 21.46 21.14 17.46
CA LYS A 38 22.87 21.46 17.72
C LYS A 38 23.35 22.67 16.91
N GLU A 39 23.01 22.74 15.63
CA GLU A 39 23.39 23.90 14.81
C GLU A 39 22.69 25.18 15.26
N LYS A 40 21.45 25.11 15.75
CA LYS A 40 20.73 26.25 16.32
C LYS A 40 21.45 26.79 17.56
N ASP A 41 21.91 25.93 18.46
CA ASP A 41 22.65 26.33 19.66
C ASP A 41 24.01 26.96 19.34
N ASN A 42 24.66 26.51 18.26
CA ASN A 42 25.94 27.02 17.77
C ASN A 42 25.82 28.32 16.96
N SER A 43 24.62 28.65 16.46
CA SER A 43 24.39 29.72 15.47
C SER A 43 23.74 30.97 16.05
N LYS A 44 23.94 31.25 17.35
CA LYS A 44 23.27 32.36 18.09
C LYS A 44 23.42 33.75 17.47
N SER A 45 24.39 33.97 16.57
CA SER A 45 24.66 35.23 15.86
C SER A 45 24.10 35.32 14.44
N THR A 46 23.46 34.27 13.89
CA THR A 46 23.17 34.13 12.44
C THR A 46 21.79 34.68 12.02
N GLY A 47 21.21 35.55 12.85
CA GLY A 47 19.92 36.19 12.58
C GLY A 47 18.68 35.38 13.01
N ALA A 48 17.59 36.10 13.30
CA ALA A 48 16.36 35.51 13.85
C ALA A 48 15.64 34.55 12.89
N ILE A 49 15.69 34.83 11.58
CA ILE A 49 15.02 34.02 10.54
C ILE A 49 15.66 32.64 10.39
N TRP A 50 16.99 32.56 10.51
CA TRP A 50 17.74 31.30 10.50
C TRP A 50 17.38 30.43 11.71
N ALA A 51 17.37 31.02 12.91
CA ALA A 51 17.00 30.32 14.14
C ALA A 51 15.54 29.82 14.10
N ALA A 52 14.63 30.61 13.52
CA ALA A 52 13.24 30.22 13.33
C ALA A 52 13.10 29.05 12.35
N LEU A 53 13.84 29.06 11.23
CA LEU A 53 13.84 27.94 10.30
C LEU A 53 14.38 26.67 10.97
N LEU A 54 15.53 26.72 11.65
CA LEU A 54 16.10 25.54 12.31
C LEU A 54 15.14 24.93 13.34
N ALA A 55 14.38 25.76 14.07
CA ALA A 55 13.32 25.30 14.96
C ALA A 55 12.19 24.58 14.20
N ALA A 56 11.73 25.15 13.08
CA ALA A 56 10.72 24.53 12.22
C ALA A 56 11.23 23.21 11.61
N LEU A 57 12.50 23.10 11.24
CA LEU A 57 13.11 21.87 10.73
C LEU A 57 13.19 20.77 11.80
N ALA A 58 13.51 21.12 13.05
CA ALA A 58 13.45 20.17 14.17
C ALA A 58 12.02 19.63 14.38
N HIS A 59 11.02 20.51 14.27
CA HIS A 59 9.61 20.15 14.34
C HIS A 59 9.19 19.26 13.15
N LEU A 60 9.62 19.58 11.92
CA LEU A 60 9.42 18.77 10.72
C LEU A 60 9.96 17.35 10.89
N ALA A 61 11.17 17.19 11.41
CA ALA A 61 11.75 15.87 11.64
C ALA A 61 10.90 15.03 12.64
N ALA A 62 10.37 15.66 13.70
CA ALA A 62 9.48 15.00 14.63
C ALA A 62 8.12 14.63 14.00
N ALA A 63 7.56 15.51 13.16
CA ALA A 63 6.32 15.28 12.43
C ALA A 63 6.45 14.11 11.44
N GLU A 64 7.51 14.11 10.63
CA GLU A 64 7.79 13.04 9.66
C GLU A 64 8.01 11.69 10.36
N LYS A 65 8.66 11.69 11.54
CA LYS A 65 8.79 10.46 12.35
C LYS A 65 7.43 9.92 12.80
N ALA A 66 6.55 10.80 13.28
CA ALA A 66 5.21 10.40 13.73
C ALA A 66 4.36 9.87 12.57
N TYR A 67 4.48 10.51 11.41
CA TYR A 67 3.83 10.14 10.16
C TYR A 67 4.27 8.76 9.65
N HIS A 68 5.57 8.55 9.40
CA HIS A 68 6.06 7.29 8.82
C HIS A 68 5.92 6.09 9.77
N ASN A 69 5.85 6.33 11.08
CA ASN A 69 5.54 5.28 12.05
C ASN A 69 4.03 5.09 12.26
N MET A 70 3.19 5.83 11.54
CA MET A 70 1.72 5.72 11.56
C MET A 70 1.13 5.86 12.97
N THR A 71 1.81 6.60 13.85
CA THR A 71 1.45 6.68 15.29
C THR A 71 0.18 7.47 15.55
N PHE A 72 -0.32 8.18 14.53
CA PHE A 72 -1.57 8.91 14.56
C PHE A 72 -2.80 8.02 14.34
N LEU A 73 -2.62 6.83 13.73
CA LEU A 73 -3.73 5.91 13.51
C LEU A 73 -4.22 5.30 14.82
N GLY A 74 -5.52 5.48 15.08
CA GLY A 74 -6.20 4.87 16.23
C GLY A 74 -6.15 5.66 17.52
N GLN A 75 -5.86 6.97 17.46
CA GLN A 75 -6.27 7.90 18.50
C GLN A 75 -7.81 8.01 18.46
N LYS A 76 -8.52 7.28 19.33
CA LYS A 76 -9.96 7.49 19.50
C LYS A 76 -10.17 8.88 20.08
N MET A 77 -10.94 9.72 19.39
CA MET A 77 -11.53 10.93 19.95
C MET A 77 -12.39 10.51 21.16
N GLY A 78 -11.86 10.69 22.38
CA GLY A 78 -12.56 10.38 23.64
C GLY A 78 -12.10 9.14 24.44
N GLY A 79 -11.06 8.40 24.02
CA GLY A 79 -10.52 7.29 24.81
C GLY A 79 -9.36 7.71 25.71
N GLN A 80 -9.54 7.67 27.03
CA GLN A 80 -8.46 7.91 28.00
C GLN A 80 -7.38 6.82 27.92
N SER A 81 -6.45 6.98 26.97
CA SER A 81 -5.10 6.49 27.11
C SER A 81 -4.38 7.40 28.09
N PHE A 82 -3.55 6.89 29.01
CA PHE A 82 -2.75 7.74 29.92
C PHE A 82 -1.73 8.66 29.20
N PHE A 83 -1.75 8.68 27.85
CA PHE A 83 -1.07 9.62 26.95
C PHE A 83 -2.04 10.51 26.12
N SER A 84 -3.29 10.69 26.57
CA SER A 84 -4.44 11.28 25.85
C SER A 84 -4.43 12.82 25.68
N ARG A 85 -3.28 13.43 25.39
CA ARG A 85 -3.20 14.77 24.76
C ARG A 85 -2.05 14.84 23.77
N LYS A 86 -1.88 13.83 22.93
CA LYS A 86 -0.92 13.91 21.84
C LYS A 86 -1.64 14.48 20.64
N ASP A 87 -1.25 15.68 20.23
CA ASP A 87 -1.78 16.41 19.08
C ASP A 87 -2.04 15.48 17.89
N SER A 88 -3.17 15.66 17.22
CA SER A 88 -3.44 14.95 15.96
C SER A 88 -2.34 15.27 14.96
N ILE A 89 -2.05 14.35 14.02
CA ILE A 89 -1.05 14.61 12.99
C ILE A 89 -1.36 15.89 12.20
N ARG A 90 -2.66 16.19 12.02
CA ARG A 90 -3.14 17.44 11.42
C ARG A 90 -2.73 18.65 12.24
N THR A 91 -2.90 18.61 13.57
CA THR A 91 -2.49 19.71 14.46
C THR A 91 -0.99 19.94 14.39
N ILE A 92 -0.19 18.88 14.39
CA ILE A 92 1.28 18.95 14.28
C ILE A 92 1.68 19.65 12.98
N TYR A 93 1.18 19.18 11.82
CA TYR A 93 1.49 19.80 10.53
C TYR A 93 0.90 21.20 10.37
N THR A 94 -0.24 21.51 10.99
CA THR A 94 -0.81 22.86 10.99
C THR A 94 0.06 23.85 11.77
N SER A 95 0.57 23.45 12.93
CA SER A 95 1.53 24.27 13.70
C SER A 95 2.79 24.53 12.89
N LEU A 96 3.37 23.46 12.33
CA LEU A 96 4.56 23.55 11.49
C LEU A 96 4.34 24.44 10.25
N TYR A 97 3.19 24.31 9.57
CA TYR A 97 2.82 25.17 8.45
C TYR A 97 2.82 26.64 8.87
N ASN A 98 2.27 26.97 10.04
CA ASN A 98 2.22 28.35 10.54
C ASN A 98 3.61 28.88 10.91
N GLU A 99 4.49 28.03 11.45
CA GLU A 99 5.89 28.37 11.74
C GLU A 99 6.66 28.69 10.44
N LEU A 100 6.58 27.80 9.45
CA LEU A 100 7.22 27.97 8.13
C LEU A 100 6.66 29.19 7.38
N ARG A 101 5.34 29.42 7.45
CA ARG A 101 4.70 30.56 6.80
C ARG A 101 5.22 31.88 7.36
N LYS A 102 5.47 31.97 8.67
CA LYS A 102 6.10 33.16 9.27
C LYS A 102 7.48 33.42 8.67
N VAL A 103 8.33 32.39 8.61
CA VAL A 103 9.68 32.47 7.99
C VAL A 103 9.58 32.92 6.53
N ALA A 104 8.67 32.34 5.75
CA ALA A 104 8.44 32.72 4.35
C ALA A 104 8.04 34.20 4.21
N THR A 105 7.13 34.68 5.07
CA THR A 105 6.67 36.08 5.00
C THR A 105 7.69 37.09 5.50
N THR A 106 8.50 36.76 6.51
CA THR A 106 9.50 37.68 7.07
C THR A 106 10.58 38.03 6.04
N GLY A 107 11.02 37.08 5.22
CA GLY A 107 12.00 37.34 4.15
C GLY A 107 11.49 38.23 3.01
N ARG A 108 10.16 38.31 2.80
CA ARG A 108 9.56 39.14 1.73
C ARG A 108 9.35 40.62 2.10
N HIS A 109 9.46 40.97 3.39
CA HIS A 109 9.28 42.36 3.87
C HIS A 109 10.61 43.11 4.02
N SER A 110 11.75 42.46 3.72
CA SER A 110 13.05 43.13 3.56
C SER A 110 12.98 44.09 2.37
N GLN A 111 13.51 45.31 2.50
CA GLN A 111 13.44 46.30 1.42
C GLN A 111 14.03 45.76 0.10
N PRO A 112 13.39 46.00 -1.05
CA PRO A 112 13.92 45.56 -2.34
C PRO A 112 15.28 46.23 -2.59
N GLY A 113 16.36 45.45 -2.43
CA GLY A 113 17.74 45.91 -2.58
C GLY A 113 18.68 45.61 -1.40
N SER A 114 18.18 45.15 -0.24
CA SER A 114 19.01 44.88 0.95
C SER A 114 18.95 43.44 1.50
N ALA A 115 18.10 42.57 0.94
CA ALA A 115 18.00 41.18 1.38
C ALA A 115 19.27 40.38 1.02
N SER A 116 19.82 39.66 1.99
CA SER A 116 20.94 38.76 1.72
C SER A 116 20.45 37.53 0.92
N TYR A 117 21.27 36.99 0.02
CA TYR A 117 20.98 35.75 -0.72
C TYR A 117 20.45 34.61 0.17
N LEU A 118 20.91 34.56 1.42
CA LEU A 118 20.46 33.61 2.41
C LEU A 118 18.97 33.83 2.77
N GLU A 119 18.53 35.05 3.01
CA GLU A 119 17.12 35.35 3.37
C GLU A 119 16.14 34.92 2.26
N ASP A 120 16.49 35.18 1.01
CA ASP A 120 15.70 34.75 -0.16
C ASP A 120 15.61 33.23 -0.24
N LEU A 121 16.74 32.54 -0.05
CA LEU A 121 16.79 31.08 0.00
C LEU A 121 15.91 30.52 1.13
N LEU A 122 16.00 31.06 2.34
CA LEU A 122 15.23 30.60 3.49
C LEU A 122 13.72 30.84 3.31
N SER A 123 13.35 32.00 2.74
CA SER A 123 11.96 32.32 2.43
C SER A 123 11.40 31.34 1.39
N HIS A 124 12.14 31.13 0.30
CA HIS A 124 11.75 30.24 -0.79
C HIS A 124 11.62 28.77 -0.33
N LEU A 125 12.58 28.27 0.44
CA LEU A 125 12.49 26.92 1.01
C LEU A 125 11.30 26.78 1.95
N SER A 126 11.03 27.79 2.78
CA SER A 126 9.91 27.75 3.73
C SER A 126 8.56 27.71 3.03
N GLU A 127 8.40 28.44 1.93
CA GLU A 127 7.20 28.37 1.09
C GLU A 127 6.98 26.97 0.48
N GLN A 128 8.04 26.36 -0.04
CA GLN A 128 7.96 24.99 -0.57
C GLN A 128 7.64 23.98 0.53
N LEU A 129 8.22 24.13 1.72
CA LEU A 129 7.90 23.29 2.87
C LEU A 129 6.45 23.46 3.34
N CYS A 130 5.87 24.66 3.22
CA CYS A 130 4.43 24.85 3.44
C CYS A 130 3.60 23.94 2.53
N HIS A 131 3.92 23.88 1.22
CA HIS A 131 3.25 22.95 0.31
C HIS A 131 3.46 21.48 0.68
N PHE A 132 4.68 21.11 1.08
CA PHE A 132 4.98 19.76 1.54
C PHE A 132 4.15 19.36 2.77
N THR A 133 4.03 20.25 3.77
CA THR A 133 3.21 19.97 4.96
C THR A 133 1.72 19.80 4.65
N GLN A 134 1.21 20.53 3.66
CA GLN A 134 -0.17 20.36 3.17
C GLN A 134 -0.35 19.02 2.48
N ALA A 135 0.58 18.64 1.60
CA ALA A 135 0.58 17.34 0.93
C ALA A 135 0.61 16.17 1.95
N ARG A 136 1.40 16.31 3.01
CA ARG A 136 1.46 15.34 4.12
C ARG A 136 0.15 15.21 4.88
N MET A 137 -0.56 16.32 5.13
CA MET A 137 -1.88 16.27 5.77
C MET A 137 -2.89 15.52 4.90
N GLU A 138 -2.94 15.79 3.59
CA GLU A 138 -3.85 15.08 2.68
C GLU A 138 -3.53 13.57 2.60
N MET A 139 -2.25 13.20 2.58
CA MET A 139 -1.86 11.80 2.65
C MET A 139 -2.19 11.14 4.00
N ALA A 140 -2.04 11.87 5.12
CA ALA A 140 -2.45 11.36 6.43
C ALA A 140 -3.95 11.08 6.49
N ASP A 141 -4.75 11.99 5.94
CA ASP A 141 -6.21 11.87 5.84
C ASP A 141 -6.61 10.64 5.00
N LEU A 142 -5.89 10.40 3.90
CA LEU A 142 -6.08 9.20 3.08
C LEU A 142 -5.76 7.92 3.88
N TYR A 143 -4.67 7.87 4.62
CA TYR A 143 -4.34 6.70 5.45
C TYR A 143 -5.35 6.48 6.58
N GLU A 144 -5.90 7.54 7.19
CA GLU A 144 -7.00 7.42 8.14
C GLU A 144 -8.25 6.84 7.49
N LYS A 145 -8.61 7.34 6.29
CA LYS A 145 -9.71 6.80 5.49
C LYS A 145 -9.48 5.32 5.20
N MET A 146 -8.32 4.94 4.66
CA MET A 146 -7.97 3.53 4.40
C MET A 146 -8.08 2.69 5.66
N HIS A 147 -7.57 3.15 6.81
CA HIS A 147 -7.68 2.41 8.06
C HIS A 147 -9.14 2.16 8.46
N SER A 148 -10.01 3.18 8.34
CA SER A 148 -11.45 3.04 8.62
C SER A 148 -12.16 2.07 7.66
N LEU A 149 -11.71 1.99 6.41
CA LEU A 149 -12.20 1.03 5.41
C LEU A 149 -11.76 -0.41 5.72
N GLY A 150 -10.77 -0.61 6.59
CA GLY A 150 -10.27 -1.94 6.98
C GLY A 150 -11.30 -2.83 7.68
N SER A 151 -12.38 -2.27 8.22
CA SER A 151 -13.52 -3.03 8.79
C SER A 151 -14.67 -3.22 7.80
N GLN A 152 -14.63 -2.55 6.65
CA GLN A 152 -15.67 -2.64 5.64
C GLN A 152 -15.53 -3.94 4.83
N LYS A 153 -16.67 -4.40 4.31
CA LYS A 153 -16.78 -5.64 3.54
C LYS A 153 -16.45 -5.42 2.07
N SER A 154 -16.80 -4.26 1.52
CA SER A 154 -16.46 -3.80 0.18
C SER A 154 -15.78 -2.44 0.26
N ILE A 155 -14.93 -2.14 -0.72
CA ILE A 155 -14.13 -0.91 -0.78
C ILE A 155 -14.19 -0.39 -2.21
N ASN A 156 -14.49 0.90 -2.35
CA ASN A 156 -14.35 1.60 -3.63
C ASN A 156 -12.87 2.00 -3.82
N LEU A 157 -12.14 1.21 -4.60
CA LEU A 157 -10.70 1.40 -4.81
C LEU A 157 -10.42 2.55 -5.79
N ASP A 158 -11.28 2.75 -6.79
CA ASP A 158 -11.12 3.80 -7.80
C ASP A 158 -11.21 5.20 -7.18
N GLU A 159 -12.06 5.38 -6.17
CA GLU A 159 -12.14 6.64 -5.42
C GLU A 159 -10.81 6.96 -4.70
N LEU A 160 -10.18 5.95 -4.09
CA LEU A 160 -8.89 6.11 -3.42
C LEU A 160 -7.76 6.41 -4.41
N VAL A 161 -7.75 5.74 -5.56
CA VAL A 161 -6.79 5.99 -6.65
C VAL A 161 -6.94 7.41 -7.18
N THR A 162 -8.18 7.83 -7.48
CA THR A 162 -8.47 9.19 -7.96
C THR A 162 -8.02 10.26 -6.96
N THR A 163 -8.21 10.00 -5.66
CA THR A 163 -7.74 10.90 -4.60
C THR A 163 -6.22 11.05 -4.62
N LEU A 164 -5.46 9.96 -4.76
CA LEU A 164 -4.00 9.99 -4.84
C LEU A 164 -3.49 10.69 -6.10
N GLU A 165 -4.11 10.44 -7.25
CA GLU A 165 -3.76 11.10 -8.50
C GLU A 165 -3.97 12.61 -8.40
N ALA A 166 -5.05 13.06 -7.75
CA ALA A 166 -5.29 14.47 -7.48
C ALA A 166 -4.21 15.08 -6.56
N VAL A 167 -3.81 14.37 -5.49
CA VAL A 167 -2.73 14.79 -4.59
C VAL A 167 -1.41 14.93 -5.36
N LEU A 168 -1.04 13.92 -6.16
CA LEU A 168 0.18 13.93 -6.95
C LEU A 168 0.18 15.10 -7.96
N HIS A 169 -0.92 15.27 -8.68
CA HIS A 169 -1.07 16.35 -9.66
C HIS A 169 -0.95 17.73 -9.00
N LYS A 170 -1.58 17.91 -7.83
CA LYS A 170 -1.59 19.17 -7.08
C LYS A 170 -0.21 19.58 -6.57
N TYR A 171 0.62 18.62 -6.14
CA TYR A 171 1.85 18.91 -5.40
C TYR A 171 3.17 18.55 -6.11
N SER A 172 3.14 17.76 -7.19
CA SER A 172 4.36 17.30 -7.90
C SER A 172 5.35 18.40 -8.29
N SER A 173 4.87 19.62 -8.55
CA SER A 173 5.69 20.77 -8.94
C SER A 173 5.74 21.89 -7.90
N LYS A 174 5.42 21.59 -6.63
CA LYS A 174 5.29 22.62 -5.57
C LYS A 174 6.46 22.69 -4.60
N PHE A 175 7.35 21.70 -4.58
CA PHE A 175 8.54 21.68 -3.71
C PHE A 175 9.78 21.08 -4.41
N HIS A 176 10.19 21.72 -5.52
CA HIS A 176 11.21 21.24 -6.45
C HIS A 176 12.62 21.85 -6.23
N HIS A 177 12.86 22.58 -5.13
CA HIS A 177 14.18 23.16 -4.89
C HIS A 177 15.22 22.03 -4.71
N PRO A 178 16.44 22.12 -5.30
CA PRO A 178 17.42 21.03 -5.26
C PRO A 178 17.77 20.53 -3.85
N ILE A 179 17.81 21.42 -2.86
CA ILE A 179 18.02 21.07 -1.44
C ILE A 179 16.91 20.14 -0.89
N LEU A 180 15.68 20.26 -1.40
CA LEU A 180 14.52 19.46 -1.03
C LEU A 180 14.40 18.18 -1.87
N GLY A 181 15.26 17.94 -2.85
CA GLY A 181 15.10 16.85 -3.83
C GLY A 181 14.90 15.46 -3.20
N ARG A 182 15.52 15.19 -2.04
CA ARG A 182 15.33 13.90 -1.33
C ARG A 182 13.96 13.76 -0.67
N VAL A 183 13.39 14.87 -0.22
CA VAL A 183 12.04 14.92 0.35
C VAL A 183 11.02 14.79 -0.77
N GLU A 184 11.25 15.48 -1.88
CA GLU A 184 10.44 15.39 -3.08
C GLU A 184 10.40 13.95 -3.63
N GLU A 185 11.57 13.34 -3.84
CA GLU A 185 11.71 11.96 -4.31
C GLU A 185 11.01 10.98 -3.36
N GLY A 186 11.17 11.17 -2.04
CA GLY A 186 10.51 10.35 -1.03
C GLY A 186 8.98 10.44 -1.11
N PHE A 187 8.44 11.66 -1.22
CA PHE A 187 7.00 11.89 -1.37
C PHE A 187 6.45 11.27 -2.66
N GLN A 188 7.09 11.53 -3.81
CA GLN A 188 6.64 10.99 -5.10
C GLN A 188 6.70 9.46 -5.12
N THR A 189 7.76 8.88 -4.53
CA THR A 189 7.90 7.42 -4.42
C THR A 189 6.80 6.83 -3.56
N GLU A 190 6.50 7.42 -2.40
CA GLU A 190 5.42 6.96 -1.54
C GLU A 190 4.06 7.01 -2.26
N VAL A 191 3.70 8.17 -2.80
CA VAL A 191 2.40 8.38 -3.47
C VAL A 191 2.24 7.43 -4.64
N ASP A 192 3.28 7.26 -5.48
CA ASP A 192 3.20 6.34 -6.60
C ASP A 192 3.11 4.88 -6.13
N VAL A 193 3.89 4.43 -5.15
CA VAL A 193 3.79 3.06 -4.63
C VAL A 193 2.37 2.78 -4.10
N VAL A 194 1.79 3.68 -3.31
CA VAL A 194 0.42 3.51 -2.81
C VAL A 194 -0.58 3.46 -3.97
N THR A 195 -0.41 4.34 -4.96
CA THR A 195 -1.27 4.39 -6.15
C THR A 195 -1.19 3.08 -6.94
N GLN A 196 0.01 2.58 -7.22
CA GLN A 196 0.23 1.33 -7.95
C GLN A 196 -0.35 0.12 -7.20
N LEU A 197 -0.22 0.06 -5.88
CA LEU A 197 -0.79 -1.02 -5.07
C LEU A 197 -2.33 -0.99 -5.08
N LEU A 198 -2.94 0.19 -4.95
CA LEU A 198 -4.40 0.34 -5.02
C LEU A 198 -4.95 0.04 -6.41
N ARG A 199 -4.30 0.54 -7.47
CA ARG A 199 -4.64 0.20 -8.86
C ARG A 199 -4.51 -1.31 -9.11
N CYS A 200 -3.43 -1.93 -8.66
CA CYS A 200 -3.27 -3.38 -8.75
C CYS A 200 -4.43 -4.11 -8.05
N GLN A 201 -4.82 -3.67 -6.85
CA GLN A 201 -5.92 -4.29 -6.11
C GLN A 201 -7.25 -4.15 -6.86
N ALA A 202 -7.53 -2.98 -7.46
CA ALA A 202 -8.72 -2.75 -8.27
C ALA A 202 -8.72 -3.64 -9.52
N GLN A 203 -7.59 -3.66 -10.25
CA GLN A 203 -7.42 -4.46 -11.46
C GLN A 203 -7.52 -5.97 -11.19
N VAL A 204 -7.02 -6.47 -10.05
CA VAL A 204 -7.21 -7.87 -9.64
C VAL A 204 -8.69 -8.17 -9.35
N SER A 205 -9.41 -7.22 -8.74
CA SER A 205 -10.85 -7.35 -8.42
C SER A 205 -11.74 -7.38 -9.67
N GLU A 206 -11.28 -6.77 -10.76
CA GLU A 206 -11.90 -6.82 -12.09
C GLU A 206 -11.28 -7.89 -13.01
N TRP A 207 -10.39 -8.71 -12.46
CA TRP A 207 -9.69 -9.79 -13.17
C TRP A 207 -8.88 -9.35 -14.41
N TYR A 208 -8.31 -8.15 -14.40
CA TYR A 208 -7.42 -7.63 -15.43
C TYR A 208 -5.96 -8.05 -15.25
N PHE A 209 -5.55 -9.09 -15.97
CA PHE A 209 -4.22 -9.72 -15.84
C PHE A 209 -3.04 -8.77 -16.07
N LEU A 210 -2.85 -8.27 -17.30
CA LEU A 210 -1.65 -7.49 -17.64
C LEU A 210 -1.57 -6.15 -16.86
N PRO A 211 -2.65 -5.36 -16.75
CA PRO A 211 -2.62 -4.14 -15.96
C PRO A 211 -2.22 -4.39 -14.50
N ALA A 212 -2.81 -5.42 -13.86
CA ALA A 212 -2.45 -5.79 -12.49
C ALA A 212 -0.99 -6.19 -12.36
N LEU A 213 -0.46 -6.98 -13.31
CA LEU A 213 0.93 -7.40 -13.35
C LEU A 213 1.89 -6.20 -13.41
N LEU A 214 1.61 -5.24 -14.29
CA LEU A 214 2.43 -4.04 -14.46
C LEU A 214 2.41 -3.16 -13.21
N SER A 215 1.24 -2.94 -12.63
CA SER A 215 1.09 -2.17 -11.39
C SER A 215 1.83 -2.83 -10.22
N LEU A 216 1.70 -4.16 -10.07
CA LEU A 216 2.38 -4.94 -9.05
C LEU A 216 3.90 -4.88 -9.19
N HIS A 217 4.40 -5.01 -10.43
CA HIS A 217 5.83 -4.93 -10.73
C HIS A 217 6.39 -3.52 -10.49
N GLY A 218 5.66 -2.47 -10.88
CA GLY A 218 6.03 -1.08 -10.65
C GLY A 218 6.20 -0.77 -9.17
N ALA A 219 5.22 -1.16 -8.35
CA ALA A 219 5.29 -1.02 -6.89
C ALA A 219 6.47 -1.79 -6.28
N ASN A 220 6.68 -3.04 -6.69
CA ASN A 220 7.75 -3.89 -6.18
C ASN A 220 9.15 -3.31 -6.46
N SER A 221 9.39 -2.83 -7.69
CA SER A 221 10.68 -2.25 -8.08
C SER A 221 11.05 -1.03 -7.22
N LYS A 222 10.07 -0.15 -6.96
CA LYS A 222 10.25 1.01 -6.09
C LYS A 222 10.43 0.63 -4.62
N LEU A 223 9.68 -0.36 -4.12
CA LEU A 223 9.82 -0.85 -2.75
C LEU A 223 11.17 -1.52 -2.49
N ILE A 224 11.75 -2.22 -3.46
CA ILE A 224 13.10 -2.79 -3.36
C ILE A 224 14.13 -1.67 -3.27
N ALA A 225 14.05 -0.67 -4.16
CA ALA A 225 14.95 0.49 -4.12
C ALA A 225 14.83 1.24 -2.79
N TRP A 226 13.61 1.43 -2.29
CA TRP A 226 13.35 2.04 -0.99
C TRP A 226 13.92 1.20 0.17
N GLY A 227 13.80 -0.12 0.08
CA GLY A 227 14.37 -1.12 0.99
C GLY A 227 15.90 -1.04 1.12
N GLN A 228 16.61 -0.80 0.01
CA GLN A 228 18.06 -0.69 -0.02
C GLN A 228 18.58 0.53 0.78
N LEU A 229 17.80 1.61 0.90
CA LEU A 229 18.16 2.76 1.72
C LEU A 229 18.30 2.38 3.21
N PHE A 230 17.43 1.51 3.71
CA PHE A 230 17.51 1.02 5.11
C PHE A 230 18.72 0.11 5.33
N GLN A 231 19.09 -0.71 4.33
CA GLN A 231 20.27 -1.57 4.42
C GLN A 231 21.56 -0.75 4.50
N ARG A 232 21.70 0.29 3.66
CA ARG A 232 22.85 1.21 3.68
C ARG A 232 23.01 1.89 5.05
N GLN A 233 21.92 2.32 5.68
CA GLN A 233 21.98 2.89 7.03
C GLN A 233 22.52 1.92 8.09
N LYS A 234 22.13 0.65 7.99
CA LYS A 234 22.59 -0.40 8.90
C LYS A 234 24.08 -0.65 8.73
N GLU A 235 24.59 -0.62 7.49
CA GLU A 235 26.01 -0.81 7.18
C GLU A 235 26.88 0.36 7.65
N THR A 236 26.47 1.61 7.39
CA THR A 236 27.22 2.79 7.85
C THR A 236 27.42 2.81 9.38
N ARG A 237 26.43 2.34 10.15
CA ARG A 237 26.57 2.25 11.62
C ARG A 237 27.51 1.15 12.09
N LYS A 238 27.58 0.01 11.38
CA LYS A 238 28.48 -1.10 11.75
C LYS A 238 29.96 -0.71 11.69
N HIS A 239 30.32 0.20 10.79
CA HIS A 239 31.72 0.62 10.59
C HIS A 239 32.17 1.75 11.53
N LEU A 240 31.25 2.48 12.16
CA LEU A 240 31.58 3.64 13.01
C LEU A 240 31.70 3.32 14.50
N PHE A 241 31.11 2.22 14.97
CA PHE A 241 31.10 1.86 16.38
C PHE A 241 31.41 0.37 16.54
N GLY A 242 32.67 0.06 16.82
CA GLY A 242 33.11 -1.31 17.09
C GLY A 242 32.27 -1.97 18.20
N GLY A 243 31.56 -3.03 17.83
CA GLY A 243 31.29 -4.15 18.73
C GLY A 243 30.20 -4.04 19.79
N GLN A 244 29.36 -2.98 19.84
CA GLN A 244 28.17 -2.99 20.72
C GLN A 244 26.87 -3.14 19.93
N SER A 245 26.11 -4.20 20.26
CA SER A 245 24.79 -4.52 19.70
C SER A 245 23.77 -3.42 20.03
N GLN A 246 23.80 -2.31 19.28
CA GLN A 246 22.68 -1.38 19.24
C GLN A 246 21.46 -2.09 18.61
N LYS A 247 20.30 -1.97 19.26
CA LYS A 247 19.01 -2.45 18.72
C LYS A 247 18.91 -2.01 17.27
N ALA A 248 18.80 -2.97 16.34
CA ALA A 248 18.68 -2.69 14.92
C ALA A 248 17.59 -1.63 14.71
N VAL A 249 17.91 -0.53 14.01
CA VAL A 249 16.92 0.48 13.63
C VAL A 249 15.87 -0.24 12.81
N GLN A 250 14.67 -0.34 13.37
CA GLN A 250 13.55 -0.93 12.66
C GLN A 250 13.14 0.03 11.55
N PRO A 251 12.86 -0.48 10.34
CA PRO A 251 12.31 0.36 9.28
C PRO A 251 10.99 1.00 9.75
N PRO A 252 10.64 2.21 9.26
CA PRO A 252 9.39 2.85 9.59
C PRO A 252 8.19 1.97 9.27
N HIS A 253 7.15 2.04 10.11
CA HIS A 253 5.97 1.18 9.98
C HIS A 253 5.32 1.24 8.59
N LEU A 254 5.23 2.44 8.00
CA LEU A 254 4.65 2.63 6.68
C LEU A 254 5.35 1.78 5.61
N CYS A 255 6.69 1.79 5.59
CA CYS A 255 7.47 1.00 4.62
C CYS A 255 7.23 -0.50 4.81
N VAL A 256 7.21 -0.98 6.05
CA VAL A 256 6.91 -2.39 6.36
C VAL A 256 5.49 -2.76 5.93
N TRP A 257 4.53 -1.88 6.18
CA TRP A 257 3.15 -2.09 5.77
C TRP A 257 3.01 -2.15 4.25
N LEU A 258 3.66 -1.26 3.50
CA LEU A 258 3.63 -1.28 2.04
C LEU A 258 4.24 -2.56 1.46
N GLN A 259 5.33 -3.06 2.05
CA GLN A 259 5.91 -4.36 1.68
C GLN A 259 4.93 -5.51 1.94
N ARG A 260 4.23 -5.49 3.08
CA ARG A 260 3.20 -6.49 3.39
C ARG A 260 2.00 -6.39 2.44
N PHE A 261 1.56 -5.18 2.11
CA PHE A 261 0.47 -4.95 1.17
C PHE A 261 0.85 -5.50 -0.22
N GLN A 262 2.05 -5.19 -0.70
CA GLN A 262 2.58 -5.76 -1.95
C GLN A 262 2.61 -7.29 -1.91
N ALA A 263 3.07 -7.89 -0.81
CA ALA A 263 3.16 -9.35 -0.70
C ALA A 263 1.78 -10.04 -0.65
N LEU A 264 0.80 -9.42 0.02
CA LEU A 264 -0.59 -9.89 0.01
C LEU A 264 -1.20 -9.82 -1.40
N LEU A 265 -0.97 -8.73 -2.13
CA LEU A 265 -1.40 -8.61 -3.52
C LEU A 265 -0.71 -9.60 -4.43
N LEU A 266 0.58 -9.87 -4.23
CA LEU A 266 1.31 -10.89 -4.98
C LEU A 266 0.73 -12.28 -4.72
N ALA A 267 0.41 -12.63 -3.47
CA ALA A 267 -0.25 -13.90 -3.14
C ALA A 267 -1.62 -14.03 -3.84
N LYS A 268 -2.43 -12.98 -3.78
CA LYS A 268 -3.75 -12.92 -4.41
C LYS A 268 -3.67 -12.99 -5.93
N PHE A 269 -2.79 -12.20 -6.55
CA PHE A 269 -2.51 -12.20 -7.98
C PHE A 269 -2.05 -13.59 -8.46
N SER A 270 -1.10 -14.20 -7.74
CA SER A 270 -0.59 -15.54 -8.08
C SER A 270 -1.69 -16.60 -8.05
N PHE A 271 -2.66 -16.45 -7.13
CA PHE A 271 -3.82 -17.34 -7.05
C PHE A 271 -4.84 -17.06 -8.18
N TYR A 272 -5.27 -15.82 -8.37
CA TYR A 272 -6.32 -15.45 -9.33
C TYR A 272 -5.88 -15.62 -10.80
N PHE A 273 -4.57 -15.60 -11.04
CA PHE A 273 -4.02 -15.78 -12.38
C PHE A 273 -3.15 -17.04 -12.47
N HIS A 274 -3.33 -18.01 -11.56
CA HIS A 274 -2.52 -19.23 -11.51
C HIS A 274 -2.49 -19.98 -12.85
N GLU A 275 -3.64 -20.10 -13.52
CA GLU A 275 -3.74 -20.75 -14.84
C GLU A 275 -2.92 -20.01 -15.91
N ALA A 276 -3.06 -18.68 -15.99
CA ALA A 276 -2.32 -17.88 -16.96
C ALA A 276 -0.81 -17.94 -16.71
N LEU A 277 -0.40 -17.85 -15.44
CA LEU A 277 1.00 -17.92 -15.03
C LEU A 277 1.61 -19.31 -15.30
N SER A 278 0.89 -20.39 -14.98
CA SER A 278 1.37 -21.76 -15.17
C SER A 278 1.50 -22.16 -16.63
N ARG A 279 0.71 -21.57 -17.54
CA ARG A 279 0.88 -21.74 -18.99
C ARG A 279 2.12 -21.02 -19.54
N GLN A 280 2.62 -20.00 -18.84
CA GLN A 280 3.71 -19.13 -19.28
C GLN A 280 5.04 -19.39 -18.56
N THR A 281 5.08 -20.34 -17.64
CA THR A 281 6.27 -20.62 -16.81
C THR A 281 6.44 -22.12 -16.60
N ALA A 282 7.65 -22.56 -16.27
CA ALA A 282 7.89 -23.97 -15.99
C ALA A 282 7.23 -24.38 -14.65
N PRO A 283 6.80 -25.65 -14.47
CA PRO A 283 6.18 -26.10 -13.22
C PRO A 283 7.06 -25.96 -11.97
N ALA A 284 8.38 -25.96 -12.12
CA ALA A 284 9.31 -25.69 -11.02
C ALA A 284 9.27 -24.20 -10.62
N ASP A 285 9.23 -23.30 -11.60
CA ASP A 285 9.18 -21.86 -11.39
C ASP A 285 7.85 -21.43 -10.77
N MET A 286 6.73 -22.02 -11.19
CA MET A 286 5.44 -21.78 -10.54
C MET A 286 5.43 -22.18 -9.08
N ARG A 287 5.96 -23.36 -8.76
CA ARG A 287 6.06 -23.81 -7.36
C ARG A 287 6.94 -22.86 -6.54
N ALA A 288 8.06 -22.41 -7.10
CA ALA A 288 8.92 -21.44 -6.45
C ALA A 288 8.24 -20.07 -6.28
N LEU A 289 7.49 -19.60 -7.28
CA LEU A 289 6.74 -18.35 -7.24
C LEU A 289 5.69 -18.38 -6.14
N THR A 290 4.87 -19.43 -6.09
CA THR A 290 3.84 -19.59 -5.07
C THR A 290 4.43 -19.76 -3.67
N ALA A 291 5.51 -20.53 -3.53
CA ALA A 291 6.19 -20.74 -2.23
C ALA A 291 6.83 -19.46 -1.65
N ARG A 292 7.15 -18.48 -2.50
CA ARG A 292 7.70 -17.18 -2.07
C ARG A 292 6.63 -16.19 -1.62
N THR A 293 5.35 -16.48 -1.88
CA THR A 293 4.26 -15.62 -1.45
C THR A 293 4.04 -15.74 0.06
N THR A 294 3.48 -14.70 0.68
CA THR A 294 3.13 -14.75 2.11
C THR A 294 2.02 -15.75 2.43
N ALA A 295 1.23 -16.16 1.43
CA ALA A 295 0.15 -17.13 1.57
C ALA A 295 0.01 -17.99 0.30
N ASP A 296 0.37 -19.27 0.39
CA ASP A 296 0.18 -20.25 -0.67
C ASP A 296 -1.28 -20.74 -0.72
N TYR A 297 -2.16 -19.97 -1.36
CA TYR A 297 -3.58 -20.33 -1.50
C TYR A 297 -3.78 -21.62 -2.31
N HIS A 298 -3.02 -21.77 -3.40
CA HIS A 298 -3.11 -22.96 -4.25
C HIS A 298 -2.76 -24.23 -3.47
N GLY A 299 -1.61 -24.25 -2.79
CA GLY A 299 -1.16 -25.38 -1.96
C GLY A 299 -2.07 -25.65 -0.76
N LYS A 300 -2.63 -24.60 -0.13
CA LYS A 300 -3.65 -24.76 0.92
C LYS A 300 -4.90 -25.46 0.39
N ILE A 301 -5.42 -25.05 -0.77
CA ILE A 301 -6.60 -25.67 -1.40
C ILE A 301 -6.30 -27.11 -1.83
N CYS A 302 -5.16 -27.38 -2.47
CA CYS A 302 -4.76 -28.74 -2.82
C CYS A 302 -4.62 -29.65 -1.59
N SER A 303 -4.14 -29.11 -0.47
CA SER A 303 -4.03 -29.86 0.78
C SER A 303 -5.39 -30.11 1.42
N PHE A 304 -6.31 -29.14 1.35
CA PHE A 304 -7.70 -29.31 1.76
C PHE A 304 -8.40 -30.40 0.95
N ILE A 305 -8.31 -30.37 -0.39
CA ILE A 305 -8.88 -31.36 -1.30
C ILE A 305 -8.43 -32.77 -0.90
N ARG A 306 -7.11 -32.98 -0.77
CA ARG A 306 -6.54 -34.29 -0.39
C ARG A 306 -6.96 -34.76 1.00
N LYS A 307 -7.11 -33.83 1.94
CA LYS A 307 -7.43 -34.14 3.34
C LYS A 307 -8.91 -34.48 3.55
N HIS A 308 -9.80 -33.82 2.81
CA HIS A 308 -11.24 -33.89 3.02
C HIS A 308 -11.99 -34.63 1.90
N ASP A 309 -11.26 -35.08 0.87
CA ASP A 309 -11.79 -35.76 -0.31
C ASP A 309 -12.86 -34.92 -1.02
N ALA A 310 -12.54 -33.64 -1.23
CA ALA A 310 -13.38 -32.76 -2.04
C ALA A 310 -13.18 -33.09 -3.52
N SER A 311 -14.26 -33.22 -4.28
CA SER A 311 -14.16 -33.53 -5.71
C SER A 311 -13.60 -32.34 -6.49
N ASN A 312 -13.96 -31.11 -6.09
CA ASN A 312 -13.44 -29.91 -6.72
C ASN A 312 -13.50 -28.68 -5.81
N VAL A 313 -12.53 -27.77 -5.95
CA VAL A 313 -12.60 -26.40 -5.42
C VAL A 313 -12.36 -25.41 -6.56
N SER A 314 -13.31 -24.51 -6.79
CA SER A 314 -13.21 -23.49 -7.84
C SER A 314 -13.39 -22.07 -7.31
N LEU A 315 -12.65 -21.13 -7.88
CA LEU A 315 -12.93 -19.71 -7.78
C LEU A 315 -13.69 -19.29 -9.05
N VAL A 316 -14.92 -18.84 -8.88
CA VAL A 316 -15.82 -18.43 -9.98
C VAL A 316 -15.80 -16.92 -10.10
N PHE A 317 -15.58 -16.39 -11.31
CA PHE A 317 -15.77 -14.96 -11.59
C PHE A 317 -17.17 -14.72 -12.14
N ASP A 318 -17.85 -13.69 -11.62
CA ASP A 318 -19.17 -13.26 -12.09
C ASP A 318 -18.99 -12.07 -13.02
N ASN A 319 -19.08 -12.34 -14.33
CA ASN A 319 -18.89 -11.35 -15.37
C ASN A 319 -20.19 -10.60 -15.75
N ARG A 320 -21.29 -10.78 -15.02
CA ARG A 320 -22.54 -10.11 -15.37
C ARG A 320 -22.40 -8.60 -15.27
N GLY A 321 -22.78 -7.89 -16.35
CA GLY A 321 -22.69 -6.43 -16.42
C GLY A 321 -21.31 -5.90 -16.84
N SER A 322 -20.33 -6.76 -17.09
CA SER A 322 -19.02 -6.37 -17.62
C SER A 322 -18.96 -6.58 -19.13
N GLU A 323 -19.06 -5.48 -19.87
CA GLU A 323 -18.93 -5.45 -21.34
C GLU A 323 -17.46 -5.52 -21.80
N SER A 324 -16.52 -5.22 -20.91
CA SER A 324 -15.09 -5.14 -21.20
C SER A 324 -14.34 -6.47 -21.04
N PHE A 325 -14.98 -7.52 -20.54
CA PHE A 325 -14.32 -8.79 -20.28
C PHE A 325 -14.07 -9.60 -21.57
N GLN A 326 -12.80 -9.94 -21.79
CA GLN A 326 -12.33 -10.59 -23.03
C GLN A 326 -11.86 -12.06 -22.83
N GLY A 327 -11.99 -12.61 -21.63
CA GLY A 327 -11.53 -13.96 -21.29
C GLY A 327 -10.30 -13.99 -20.38
N HIS A 328 -9.73 -15.18 -20.18
CA HIS A 328 -8.56 -15.43 -19.33
C HIS A 328 -7.25 -14.83 -19.90
N GLY A 329 -6.48 -14.12 -19.07
CA GLY A 329 -5.12 -13.68 -19.41
C GLY A 329 -5.05 -12.41 -20.26
N TYR A 330 -3.97 -12.26 -21.04
CA TYR A 330 -3.76 -11.09 -21.90
C TYR A 330 -4.49 -11.22 -23.23
N HIS A 331 -5.19 -10.15 -23.60
CA HIS A 331 -5.83 -10.00 -24.90
C HIS A 331 -5.36 -8.70 -25.53
N HIS A 332 -5.12 -8.75 -26.85
CA HIS A 332 -4.72 -7.55 -27.58
C HIS A 332 -5.90 -6.58 -27.67
N PRO A 333 -5.73 -5.26 -27.38
CA PRO A 333 -6.83 -4.30 -27.30
C PRO A 333 -7.71 -4.20 -28.54
N HIS A 334 -7.15 -4.52 -29.72
CA HIS A 334 -7.86 -4.43 -31.01
C HIS A 334 -8.49 -5.76 -31.45
N SER A 335 -8.38 -6.83 -30.65
CA SER A 335 -9.00 -8.11 -30.97
C SER A 335 -10.48 -8.08 -30.61
N TYR A 336 -11.36 -8.17 -31.61
CA TYR A 336 -12.79 -8.35 -31.35
C TYR A 336 -13.07 -9.72 -30.75
N ARG A 337 -13.83 -9.75 -29.66
CA ARG A 337 -14.41 -10.96 -29.08
C ARG A 337 -15.83 -10.67 -28.65
N GLU A 338 -16.72 -11.63 -28.87
CA GLU A 338 -18.07 -11.56 -28.35
C GLU A 338 -18.03 -11.73 -26.82
N ALA A 339 -18.74 -10.86 -26.11
CA ALA A 339 -18.85 -10.96 -24.66
C ALA A 339 -19.50 -12.30 -24.26
N PRO A 340 -19.02 -12.97 -23.20
CA PRO A 340 -19.58 -14.25 -22.79
C PRO A 340 -21.06 -14.13 -22.44
N LYS A 341 -21.85 -15.14 -22.80
CA LYS A 341 -23.30 -15.21 -22.54
C LYS A 341 -23.64 -16.51 -21.81
N GLY A 342 -24.70 -16.45 -20.99
CA GLY A 342 -25.19 -17.62 -20.26
C GLY A 342 -24.13 -18.22 -19.33
N VAL A 343 -23.85 -19.51 -19.48
CA VAL A 343 -22.91 -20.27 -18.64
C VAL A 343 -21.48 -19.72 -18.70
N GLU A 344 -21.09 -19.14 -19.84
CA GLU A 344 -19.75 -18.58 -20.04
C GLU A 344 -19.54 -17.25 -19.30
N GLN A 345 -20.60 -16.64 -18.73
CA GLN A 345 -20.49 -15.47 -17.84
C GLN A 345 -19.91 -15.82 -16.47
N PHE A 346 -19.79 -17.11 -16.16
CA PHE A 346 -19.26 -17.62 -14.91
C PHE A 346 -18.06 -18.53 -15.18
N PRO A 347 -16.91 -18.00 -15.62
CA PRO A 347 -15.71 -18.82 -15.81
C PRO A 347 -15.13 -19.27 -14.46
N ALA A 348 -14.45 -20.42 -14.47
CA ALA A 348 -13.64 -20.88 -13.36
C ALA A 348 -12.26 -20.25 -13.44
N VAL A 349 -12.00 -19.21 -12.65
CA VAL A 349 -10.71 -18.50 -12.56
C VAL A 349 -9.61 -19.44 -12.08
N VAL A 350 -9.95 -20.28 -11.12
CA VAL A 350 -9.14 -21.39 -10.62
C VAL A 350 -10.07 -22.59 -10.49
N SER A 351 -9.59 -23.77 -10.86
CA SER A 351 -10.31 -25.03 -10.66
C SER A 351 -9.31 -26.11 -10.26
N LEU A 352 -9.48 -26.70 -9.08
CA LEU A 352 -8.56 -27.69 -8.54
C LEU A 352 -9.31 -28.97 -8.18
N PRO A 353 -8.71 -30.16 -8.42
CA PRO A 353 -7.29 -30.39 -8.71
C PRO A 353 -6.90 -30.37 -10.20
N THR A 354 -7.85 -30.55 -11.13
CA THR A 354 -7.54 -30.84 -12.54
C THR A 354 -7.13 -29.62 -13.36
N GLY A 355 -7.40 -28.39 -12.89
CA GLY A 355 -7.30 -27.18 -13.70
C GLY A 355 -8.55 -26.91 -14.53
N GLU A 356 -9.45 -27.88 -14.66
CA GLU A 356 -10.64 -27.80 -15.50
C GLU A 356 -11.91 -27.55 -14.69
N ARG A 357 -12.85 -26.82 -15.30
CA ARG A 357 -14.17 -26.54 -14.72
C ARG A 357 -15.01 -27.83 -14.65
N PRO A 358 -15.63 -28.17 -13.50
CA PRO A 358 -16.50 -29.34 -13.41
C PRO A 358 -17.85 -29.09 -14.13
N LEU A 359 -17.90 -29.39 -15.43
CA LEU A 359 -19.01 -29.05 -16.31
C LEU A 359 -20.37 -29.59 -15.86
N THR A 360 -20.41 -30.79 -15.28
CA THR A 360 -21.64 -31.44 -14.78
C THR A 360 -22.24 -30.71 -13.57
N HIS A 361 -21.40 -30.08 -12.76
CA HIS A 361 -21.81 -29.37 -11.55
C HIS A 361 -22.09 -27.87 -11.79
N TRP A 362 -21.56 -27.32 -12.89
CA TRP A 362 -21.58 -25.89 -13.13
C TRP A 362 -22.98 -25.25 -13.18
N PRO A 363 -24.00 -25.88 -13.79
CA PRO A 363 -25.37 -25.36 -13.75
C PRO A 363 -25.89 -25.16 -12.33
N ASN A 364 -25.63 -26.13 -11.43
CA ASN A 364 -26.01 -26.04 -10.02
C ASN A 364 -25.27 -24.90 -9.30
N VAL A 365 -23.96 -24.74 -9.59
CA VAL A 365 -23.16 -23.63 -9.05
C VAL A 365 -23.76 -22.28 -9.42
N ILE A 366 -24.06 -22.07 -10.71
CA ILE A 366 -24.66 -20.83 -11.20
C ILE A 366 -26.04 -20.59 -10.59
N MET A 367 -26.88 -21.63 -10.53
CA MET A 367 -28.20 -21.56 -9.89
C MET A 367 -28.10 -21.13 -8.44
N MET A 368 -27.23 -21.76 -7.62
CA MET A 368 -27.04 -21.39 -6.23
C MET A 368 -26.49 -19.96 -6.06
N MET A 369 -25.58 -19.53 -6.93
CA MET A 369 -25.08 -18.15 -6.94
C MET A 369 -26.19 -17.12 -7.20
N GLY A 370 -27.20 -17.48 -7.98
CA GLY A 370 -28.40 -16.68 -8.22
C GLY A 370 -29.38 -16.74 -7.04
N ASP A 371 -29.82 -17.93 -6.67
CA ASP A 371 -30.87 -18.15 -5.67
C ASP A 371 -30.46 -17.69 -4.27
N ARG A 372 -29.17 -17.81 -3.95
CA ARG A 372 -28.59 -17.43 -2.64
C ARG A 372 -27.78 -16.15 -2.71
N ALA A 373 -28.00 -15.31 -3.73
CA ALA A 373 -27.27 -14.06 -3.95
C ALA A 373 -27.34 -13.11 -2.74
N ALA A 374 -28.51 -13.01 -2.09
CA ALA A 374 -28.69 -12.14 -0.92
C ALA A 374 -27.77 -12.52 0.25
N GLU A 375 -27.54 -13.83 0.47
CA GLU A 375 -26.64 -14.32 1.51
C GLU A 375 -25.18 -14.23 1.10
N LEU A 376 -24.85 -14.55 -0.15
CA LEU A 376 -23.48 -14.43 -0.66
C LEU A 376 -23.02 -12.96 -0.69
N ASN A 377 -23.92 -12.02 -0.99
CA ASN A 377 -23.62 -10.58 -0.99
C ASN A 377 -23.35 -9.99 0.39
N THR A 378 -23.57 -10.73 1.49
CA THR A 378 -23.11 -10.28 2.81
C THR A 378 -21.60 -10.46 3.00
N LEU A 379 -20.92 -11.15 2.08
CA LEU A 379 -19.46 -11.38 2.02
C LEU A 379 -18.84 -12.14 3.22
N ASP A 380 -19.65 -12.61 4.16
CA ASP A 380 -19.22 -13.25 5.40
C ASP A 380 -19.96 -14.56 5.71
N LYS A 381 -20.85 -15.01 4.82
CA LYS A 381 -21.57 -16.27 4.97
C LYS A 381 -20.96 -17.37 4.13
N VAL A 382 -21.07 -18.60 4.65
CA VAL A 382 -20.92 -19.83 3.86
C VAL A 382 -22.32 -20.37 3.62
N VAL A 383 -22.69 -20.54 2.36
CA VAL A 383 -23.94 -21.16 1.93
C VAL A 383 -23.68 -22.64 1.72
N HIS A 384 -24.53 -23.49 2.28
CA HIS A 384 -24.53 -24.94 2.08
C HIS A 384 -25.73 -25.35 1.23
N PHE A 385 -25.53 -26.34 0.37
CA PHE A 385 -26.59 -26.98 -0.39
C PHE A 385 -26.23 -28.44 -0.70
N TYR A 386 -27.21 -29.33 -0.56
CA TYR A 386 -27.09 -30.73 -1.00
C TYR A 386 -28.12 -30.98 -2.10
N ASP A 387 -27.65 -31.48 -3.24
CA ASP A 387 -28.52 -31.89 -4.34
C ASP A 387 -28.64 -33.41 -4.35
N ASP A 388 -29.85 -33.89 -4.07
CA ASP A 388 -30.16 -35.32 -4.05
C ASP A 388 -30.19 -35.95 -5.46
N LYS A 389 -30.41 -35.17 -6.52
CA LYS A 389 -30.45 -35.71 -7.89
C LYS A 389 -29.06 -36.10 -8.40
N VAL A 390 -28.06 -35.27 -8.08
CA VAL A 390 -26.65 -35.51 -8.44
C VAL A 390 -25.83 -36.05 -7.25
N GLN A 391 -26.49 -36.34 -6.13
CA GLN A 391 -25.88 -36.86 -4.91
C GLN A 391 -24.61 -36.09 -4.52
N SER A 392 -24.66 -34.75 -4.52
CA SER A 392 -23.47 -33.91 -4.31
C SER A 392 -23.75 -32.76 -3.35
N THR A 393 -22.73 -32.37 -2.58
CA THR A 393 -22.80 -31.24 -1.65
C THR A 393 -21.94 -30.08 -2.09
N TYR A 394 -22.44 -28.87 -1.89
CA TYR A 394 -21.82 -27.62 -2.29
C TYR A 394 -21.69 -26.69 -1.09
N TYR A 395 -20.53 -26.05 -0.96
CA TYR A 395 -20.31 -24.94 -0.05
C TYR A 395 -19.81 -23.74 -0.84
N LEU A 396 -20.46 -22.58 -0.67
CA LEU A 396 -20.15 -21.36 -1.40
C LEU A 396 -19.89 -20.22 -0.44
N THR A 397 -18.86 -19.41 -0.71
CA THR A 397 -18.66 -18.13 -0.02
C THR A 397 -18.12 -17.08 -0.99
N ARG A 398 -18.32 -15.81 -0.67
CA ARG A 398 -17.94 -14.69 -1.53
C ARG A 398 -16.84 -13.86 -0.89
N PRO A 399 -15.56 -14.03 -1.28
CA PRO A 399 -14.48 -13.14 -0.84
C PRO A 399 -14.69 -11.70 -1.30
N GLU A 400 -15.24 -11.51 -2.49
CA GLU A 400 -15.35 -10.21 -3.16
C GLU A 400 -16.59 -10.17 -4.05
N PRO A 401 -17.14 -8.98 -4.40
CA PRO A 401 -18.37 -8.87 -5.17
C PRO A 401 -18.43 -9.74 -6.43
N HIS A 402 -17.33 -9.82 -7.19
CA HIS A 402 -17.25 -10.55 -8.45
C HIS A 402 -16.70 -11.98 -8.32
N PHE A 403 -16.31 -12.44 -7.13
CA PHE A 403 -15.66 -13.75 -6.98
C PHE A 403 -16.38 -14.63 -5.97
N THR A 404 -16.75 -15.84 -6.36
CA THR A 404 -17.37 -16.83 -5.47
C THR A 404 -16.46 -18.06 -5.38
N LEU A 405 -16.04 -18.41 -4.17
CA LEU A 405 -15.29 -19.63 -3.89
C LEU A 405 -16.28 -20.77 -3.62
N VAL A 406 -16.09 -21.89 -4.30
CA VAL A 406 -16.99 -23.05 -4.28
C VAL A 406 -16.20 -24.31 -3.96
N VAL A 407 -16.71 -25.11 -3.02
CA VAL A 407 -16.22 -26.46 -2.72
C VAL A 407 -17.32 -27.45 -3.06
N ILE A 408 -16.96 -28.50 -3.79
CA ILE A 408 -17.86 -29.57 -4.24
C ILE A 408 -17.39 -30.88 -3.61
N PHE A 409 -18.34 -31.64 -3.10
CA PHE A 409 -18.14 -33.00 -2.63
C PHE A 409 -19.09 -33.95 -3.35
N ASP A 410 -18.57 -35.10 -3.73
CA ASP A 410 -19.40 -36.21 -4.19
C ASP A 410 -19.94 -36.90 -2.93
N GLY A 411 -21.26 -37.00 -2.84
CA GLY A 411 -21.98 -37.47 -1.66
C GLY A 411 -22.45 -36.36 -0.71
N ARG A 412 -23.13 -36.79 0.35
CA ARG A 412 -23.76 -35.91 1.34
C ARG A 412 -22.77 -35.47 2.42
N LYS A 413 -22.59 -34.15 2.60
CA LYS A 413 -21.87 -33.52 3.72
C LYS A 413 -22.82 -32.65 4.54
N SER A 414 -22.51 -32.51 5.82
CA SER A 414 -23.37 -31.82 6.77
C SER A 414 -23.07 -30.32 6.78
N GLU A 415 -24.09 -29.47 6.82
CA GLU A 415 -23.90 -28.03 7.08
C GLU A 415 -23.15 -27.79 8.41
N LYS A 416 -23.27 -28.73 9.37
CA LYS A 416 -22.59 -28.69 10.68
C LYS A 416 -21.11 -29.02 10.61
N ASP A 417 -20.55 -29.33 9.44
CA ASP A 417 -19.12 -29.59 9.25
C ASP A 417 -18.32 -28.28 9.33
N LEU A 418 -18.14 -27.78 10.56
CA LEU A 418 -17.55 -26.47 10.85
C LEU A 418 -16.15 -26.29 10.27
N HIS A 419 -15.40 -27.37 10.05
CA HIS A 419 -14.06 -27.31 9.47
C HIS A 419 -14.07 -26.88 7.99
N ILE A 420 -15.12 -27.24 7.22
CA ILE A 420 -15.28 -26.81 5.81
C ILE A 420 -15.61 -25.33 5.78
N ALA A 421 -16.57 -24.90 6.62
CA ALA A 421 -16.95 -23.50 6.74
C ALA A 421 -15.78 -22.63 7.23
N ALA A 422 -15.02 -23.09 8.23
CA ALA A 422 -13.84 -22.39 8.74
C ALA A 422 -12.75 -22.24 7.68
N PHE A 423 -12.49 -23.28 6.89
CA PHE A 423 -11.56 -23.22 5.77
C PHE A 423 -11.99 -22.16 4.73
N LEU A 424 -13.26 -22.19 4.31
CA LEU A 424 -13.79 -21.22 3.37
C LEU A 424 -13.71 -19.78 3.90
N GLN A 425 -14.00 -19.57 5.18
CA GLN A 425 -13.89 -18.26 5.83
C GLN A 425 -12.45 -17.79 5.98
N GLU A 426 -11.49 -18.69 6.24
CA GLU A 426 -10.07 -18.36 6.27
C GLU A 426 -9.59 -17.84 4.92
N ILE A 427 -9.84 -18.62 3.85
CA ILE A 427 -9.45 -18.25 2.49
C ILE A 427 -10.18 -16.96 2.08
N SER A 428 -11.50 -16.91 2.27
CA SER A 428 -12.31 -15.73 1.93
C SER A 428 -11.83 -14.47 2.64
N GLY A 429 -11.62 -14.53 3.96
CA GLY A 429 -11.16 -13.41 4.77
C GLY A 429 -9.74 -12.93 4.40
N SER A 430 -8.87 -13.83 3.94
CA SER A 430 -7.53 -13.48 3.48
C SER A 430 -7.49 -12.82 2.09
N LEU A 431 -8.50 -13.06 1.25
CA LEU A 431 -8.62 -12.50 -0.10
C LEU A 431 -9.32 -11.13 -0.14
N ARG A 432 -9.99 -10.71 0.94
CA ARG A 432 -10.72 -9.44 1.00
C ARG A 432 -9.81 -8.22 0.81
N ASN A 433 -10.26 -7.26 0.02
CA ASN A 433 -9.56 -5.99 -0.22
C ASN A 433 -9.39 -5.11 1.03
N SER A 434 -10.19 -5.33 2.08
CA SER A 434 -10.04 -4.64 3.36
C SER A 434 -8.91 -5.19 4.23
N LYS A 435 -8.41 -6.40 3.91
CA LYS A 435 -7.39 -7.07 4.72
C LYS A 435 -6.11 -6.25 4.87
N PRO A 436 -5.49 -5.71 3.80
CA PRO A 436 -4.29 -4.89 3.96
C PRO A 436 -4.52 -3.67 4.86
N PHE A 437 -5.69 -3.05 4.77
CA PHE A 437 -6.02 -1.81 5.49
C PHE A 437 -6.22 -2.02 6.99
N SER A 438 -6.73 -3.20 7.39
CA SER A 438 -6.85 -3.59 8.81
C SER A 438 -5.50 -3.61 9.54
N THR A 439 -4.41 -3.84 8.80
CA THR A 439 -3.02 -3.94 9.33
C THR A 439 -2.23 -2.64 9.25
N LEU A 440 -2.84 -1.56 8.75
CA LEU A 440 -2.19 -0.26 8.56
C LEU A 440 -1.77 0.40 9.88
N LYS A 441 -2.54 0.15 10.95
CA LYS A 441 -2.23 0.65 12.29
C LYS A 441 -1.11 -0.19 12.96
N PRO A 442 -0.08 0.44 13.55
CA PRO A 442 0.93 -0.27 14.32
C PRO A 442 0.34 -1.11 15.45
N GLY A 443 0.80 -2.35 15.58
CA GLY A 443 0.33 -3.28 16.61
C GLY A 443 -1.00 -3.96 16.31
N SER A 444 -1.65 -3.67 15.17
CA SER A 444 -2.75 -4.49 14.67
C SER A 444 -2.25 -5.91 14.41
N LYS A 445 -2.95 -6.91 14.96
CA LYS A 445 -2.73 -8.31 14.58
C LYS A 445 -3.40 -8.52 13.23
N GLY A 446 -2.55 -8.68 12.19
CA GLY A 446 -2.97 -9.09 10.85
C GLY A 446 -3.31 -10.57 10.80
#